data_AF-A0A7S4NC52-F1
#
_entry.id   AF-A0A7S4NC52-F1
#
_cell.length_a   1.000
_cell.length_b   1.000
_cell.length_c   1.000
_cell.angle_alpha   90.00
_cell.angle_beta   90.00
_cell.angle_gamma   90.00
#
_symmetry.space_group_name_H-M   'P 1'
#
loop_
_entity.id
_entity.type
_entity.pdbx_description
1 polymer ?
#
loop_
_entity_poly.entity_id
_entity_poly.type
_entity_poly.pdbx_seq_one_letter_code
_entity_poly.pdbx_strand_id
1 'polypeptide(L)'
;MRCSRSSGHEEKSRCRCTWPLAIAFLLTLAVTVILIFALGPIEQGVSKAMPHFEPINFKDDFTNPLPSTIAPSASPVETTDPTYEFMQCPNDGGKCCNGLESNCDLRLNETVFAVAHNAMSTEESGYQIGYNHYRNLDGALRAGFRGLNLDVCKCKGKLSFCHTLCGYGDRDPAQVILEIEAFLDEHPTEFVVLVFQFSTGSPTLAELFKVMKSVDGFVEKMYVFDSDNSKWPMMRDLIYGEEKKV
;
A
#
# COMPACT_ATOMS: atom_id res chain seq x y z
N MET A 1 -19.31 35.06 25.77
CA MET A 1 -20.54 35.59 26.42
C MET A 1 -20.13 36.63 27.45
N ARG A 2 -20.50 37.90 27.24
CA ARG A 2 -20.23 39.02 28.15
C ARG A 2 -21.31 39.08 29.22
N CYS A 3 -20.94 39.08 30.50
CA CYS A 3 -21.83 39.52 31.58
C CYS A 3 -21.73 41.05 31.69
N SER A 4 -22.81 41.75 31.34
CA SER A 4 -22.96 43.19 31.59
C SER A 4 -23.32 43.42 33.06
N ARG A 5 -22.71 44.42 33.69
CA ARG A 5 -22.95 44.84 35.08
C ARG A 5 -23.98 45.97 35.06
N SER A 6 -25.18 45.73 35.58
CA SER A 6 -26.17 46.77 35.89
C SER A 6 -26.31 46.89 37.41
N SER A 7 -26.36 48.13 37.89
CA SER A 7 -26.41 48.52 39.30
C SER A 7 -27.82 48.42 39.89
N GLY A 8 -27.92 47.90 41.12
CA GLY A 8 -29.05 48.18 42.01
C GLY A 8 -29.70 46.94 42.62
N HIS A 9 -29.51 46.80 43.95
CA HIS A 9 -30.23 45.98 44.93
C HIS A 9 -30.38 44.46 44.76
N GLU A 10 -29.77 43.76 45.74
CA GLU A 10 -30.13 42.45 46.30
C GLU A 10 -30.68 41.35 45.37
N GLU A 11 -29.76 40.58 44.78
CA GLU A 11 -29.74 39.12 44.98
C GLU A 11 -28.36 38.60 44.61
N LYS A 12 -27.65 37.92 45.53
CA LYS A 12 -26.41 37.20 45.21
C LYS A 12 -26.76 35.96 44.36
N SER A 13 -27.07 36.16 43.09
CA SER A 13 -27.14 35.07 42.13
C SER A 13 -25.71 34.54 41.91
N ARG A 14 -25.42 33.42 42.56
CA ARG A 14 -24.17 32.69 42.42
C ARG A 14 -23.95 32.40 40.93
N CYS A 15 -23.00 33.08 40.30
CA CYS A 15 -22.31 32.55 39.12
C CYS A 15 -21.57 31.27 39.55
N ARG A 16 -22.30 30.15 39.64
CA ARG A 16 -21.69 28.84 39.74
C ARG A 16 -21.04 28.57 38.39
N CYS A 17 -19.73 28.72 38.34
CA CYS A 17 -18.90 28.26 37.25
C CYS A 17 -19.35 26.85 36.82
N THR A 18 -19.81 26.70 35.58
CA THR A 18 -20.25 25.44 34.98
C THR A 18 -19.10 24.46 34.71
N TRP A 19 -17.89 24.83 35.12
CA TRP A 19 -16.67 24.04 34.98
C TRP A 19 -16.77 22.61 35.52
N PRO A 20 -17.36 22.32 36.69
CA PRO A 20 -17.49 20.93 37.16
C PRO A 20 -18.39 20.09 36.25
N LEU A 21 -19.48 20.68 35.73
CA LEU A 21 -20.37 20.03 34.77
C LEU A 21 -19.71 19.85 33.41
N ALA A 22 -18.96 20.85 32.94
CA ALA A 22 -18.22 20.76 31.68
C ALA A 22 -17.10 19.70 31.75
N ILE A 23 -16.38 19.64 32.87
CA ILE A 23 -15.34 18.62 33.10
C ILE A 23 -15.99 17.24 33.19
N ALA A 24 -17.08 17.09 33.94
CA ALA A 24 -17.81 15.82 34.02
C ALA A 24 -18.30 15.36 32.63
N PHE A 25 -18.87 16.28 31.83
CA PHE A 25 -19.31 15.99 30.47
C PHE A 25 -18.15 15.56 29.57
N LEU A 26 -17.01 16.28 29.60
CA LEU A 26 -15.83 15.93 28.80
C LEU A 26 -15.21 14.59 29.23
N LEU A 27 -15.15 14.31 30.53
CA LEU A 27 -14.69 13.02 31.06
C LEU A 27 -15.62 11.89 30.65
N THR A 28 -16.93 12.09 30.75
CA THR A 28 -17.89 11.09 30.25
C THR A 28 -17.68 10.85 28.78
N LEU A 29 -17.58 11.89 27.95
CA LEU A 29 -17.40 11.75 26.51
C LEU A 29 -16.09 11.02 26.16
N ALA A 30 -14.99 11.34 26.85
CA ALA A 30 -13.71 10.65 26.68
C ALA A 30 -13.81 9.17 27.08
N VAL A 31 -14.44 8.85 28.21
CA VAL A 31 -14.65 7.46 28.66
C VAL A 31 -15.55 6.71 27.68
N THR A 32 -16.63 7.31 27.19
CA THR A 32 -17.50 6.66 26.20
C THR A 32 -16.75 6.36 24.91
N VAL A 33 -15.95 7.31 24.41
CA VAL A 33 -15.11 7.11 23.22
C VAL A 33 -14.09 6.00 23.46
N ILE A 34 -13.38 6.01 24.59
CA ILE A 34 -12.43 4.95 24.94
C ILE A 34 -13.12 3.58 25.02
N LEU A 35 -14.29 3.49 25.64
CA LEU A 35 -15.05 2.23 25.70
C LEU A 35 -15.54 1.78 24.32
N ILE A 36 -15.95 2.71 23.44
CA ILE A 36 -16.31 2.40 22.06
C ILE A 36 -15.11 1.87 21.27
N PHE A 37 -13.92 2.44 21.44
CA PHE A 37 -12.72 1.96 20.74
C PHE A 37 -12.09 0.71 21.37
N ALA A 38 -12.17 0.55 22.68
CA ALA A 38 -11.54 -0.57 23.41
C ALA A 38 -12.44 -1.81 23.52
N LEU A 39 -13.77 -1.63 23.53
CA LEU A 39 -14.74 -2.71 23.68
C LEU A 39 -15.70 -2.82 22.49
N GLY A 40 -15.79 -1.78 21.65
CA GLY A 40 -16.61 -1.83 20.45
C GLY A 40 -15.90 -2.64 19.37
N PRO A 41 -16.57 -3.63 18.78
CA PRO A 41 -15.97 -4.43 17.74
C PRO A 41 -16.13 -3.67 16.42
N ILE A 42 -15.28 -2.67 16.19
CA ILE A 42 -15.30 -1.87 14.96
C ILE A 42 -15.14 -2.81 13.74
N GLU A 43 -14.29 -3.84 13.87
CA GLU A 43 -14.15 -4.96 12.93
C GLU A 43 -15.49 -5.70 12.64
N GLN A 44 -16.30 -5.99 13.67
CA GLN A 44 -17.56 -6.72 13.48
C GLN A 44 -18.69 -5.83 12.95
N GLY A 45 -18.65 -4.53 13.23
CA GLY A 45 -19.59 -3.56 12.67
C GLY A 45 -19.36 -3.36 11.17
N VAL A 46 -18.10 -3.26 10.76
CA VAL A 46 -17.71 -3.17 9.35
C VAL A 46 -18.02 -4.48 8.63
N SER A 47 -17.70 -5.65 9.20
CA SER A 47 -18.00 -6.94 8.55
C SER A 47 -19.49 -7.20 8.34
N LYS A 48 -20.37 -6.68 9.20
CA LYS A 48 -21.83 -6.71 9.02
C LYS A 48 -22.34 -5.70 7.99
N ALA A 49 -21.61 -4.62 7.74
CA ALA A 49 -21.97 -3.57 6.79
C ALA A 49 -21.36 -3.80 5.40
N MET A 50 -20.30 -4.62 5.32
CA MET A 50 -19.80 -5.11 4.05
C MET A 50 -20.84 -6.04 3.43
N PRO A 51 -21.20 -5.86 2.15
CA PRO A 51 -22.03 -6.83 1.48
C PRO A 51 -21.33 -8.19 1.53
N HIS A 52 -22.05 -9.22 1.97
CA HIS A 52 -21.59 -10.59 1.79
C HIS A 52 -21.53 -10.84 0.29
N PHE A 53 -20.32 -10.88 -0.25
CA PHE A 53 -20.10 -11.42 -1.57
C PHE A 53 -20.28 -12.92 -1.48
N GLU A 54 -21.35 -13.44 -2.08
CA GLU A 54 -21.41 -14.87 -2.33
C GLU A 54 -20.20 -15.23 -3.21
N PRO A 55 -19.47 -16.31 -2.88
CA PRO A 55 -18.41 -16.78 -3.76
C PRO A 55 -19.04 -17.01 -5.14
N ILE A 56 -18.45 -16.41 -6.17
CA ILE A 56 -18.91 -16.58 -7.54
C ILE A 56 -18.90 -18.09 -7.82
N ASN A 57 -20.09 -18.67 -8.01
CA ASN A 57 -20.19 -20.04 -8.46
C ASN A 57 -19.80 -20.07 -9.94
N PHE A 58 -18.52 -20.26 -10.21
CA PHE A 58 -17.97 -20.33 -11.58
C PHE A 58 -18.63 -21.39 -12.46
N LYS A 59 -19.45 -22.30 -11.91
CA LYS A 59 -20.24 -23.24 -12.70
C LYS A 59 -21.42 -22.60 -13.46
N ASP A 60 -21.96 -21.48 -12.98
CA ASP A 60 -23.25 -20.98 -13.47
C ASP A 60 -23.13 -19.86 -14.51
N ASP A 61 -21.95 -19.23 -14.68
CA ASP A 61 -21.76 -18.06 -15.55
C ASP A 61 -21.14 -18.36 -16.93
N PHE A 62 -20.69 -19.61 -17.16
CA PHE A 62 -20.23 -20.06 -18.49
C PHE A 62 -21.35 -20.79 -19.26
N THR A 63 -22.50 -20.15 -19.45
CA THR A 63 -23.57 -20.70 -20.32
C THR A 63 -23.36 -20.41 -21.80
N ASN A 64 -22.35 -19.60 -22.15
CA ASN A 64 -21.91 -19.45 -23.54
C ASN A 64 -20.78 -20.44 -23.83
N PRO A 65 -20.97 -21.43 -24.72
CA PRO A 65 -19.91 -22.36 -25.07
C PRO A 65 -18.78 -21.61 -25.79
N LEU A 66 -17.62 -21.52 -25.13
CA LEU A 66 -16.34 -21.35 -25.83
C LEU A 66 -16.17 -22.51 -26.82
N PRO A 67 -15.61 -22.28 -28.03
CA PRO A 67 -15.47 -23.32 -29.04
C PRO A 67 -14.68 -24.51 -28.48
N SER A 68 -15.38 -25.65 -28.36
CA SER A 68 -14.87 -26.91 -27.86
C SER A 68 -13.71 -27.44 -28.71
N THR A 69 -12.48 -27.15 -28.31
CA THR A 69 -11.29 -27.87 -28.81
C THR A 69 -10.30 -28.26 -27.71
N ILE A 70 -10.68 -28.20 -26.43
CA ILE A 70 -9.83 -28.74 -25.36
C ILE A 70 -10.67 -29.74 -24.56
N ALA A 71 -10.36 -31.02 -24.72
CA ALA A 71 -10.98 -32.09 -23.96
C ALA A 71 -10.49 -32.05 -22.50
N PRO A 72 -11.38 -31.93 -21.50
CA PRO A 72 -10.98 -32.09 -20.10
C PRO A 72 -10.94 -33.58 -19.79
N SER A 73 -9.75 -34.16 -19.77
CA SER A 73 -9.50 -35.46 -19.15
C SER A 73 -8.70 -35.23 -17.88
N ALA A 74 -9.41 -34.88 -16.81
CA ALA A 74 -8.89 -35.05 -15.46
C ALA A 74 -10.08 -35.13 -14.48
N SER A 75 -10.16 -36.24 -13.76
CA SER A 75 -10.98 -36.38 -12.56
C SER A 75 -10.60 -35.32 -11.52
N PRO A 76 -11.47 -35.02 -10.53
CA PRO A 76 -11.16 -34.02 -9.52
C PRO A 76 -9.98 -34.52 -8.70
N VAL A 77 -8.82 -33.90 -8.91
CA VAL A 77 -7.69 -34.03 -8.00
C VAL A 77 -8.08 -33.26 -6.76
N GLU A 78 -8.01 -33.93 -5.62
CA GLU A 78 -8.04 -33.31 -4.30
C GLU A 78 -6.79 -32.43 -4.20
N THR A 79 -6.90 -31.19 -4.70
CA THR A 79 -5.81 -30.23 -4.66
C THR A 79 -5.68 -29.77 -3.21
N THR A 80 -4.69 -30.31 -2.49
CA THR A 80 -4.01 -29.49 -1.48
C THR A 80 -3.67 -28.19 -2.19
N ASP A 81 -4.28 -27.09 -1.75
CA ASP A 81 -4.12 -25.77 -2.36
C ASP A 81 -2.63 -25.59 -2.69
N PRO A 82 -2.23 -25.47 -3.96
CA PRO A 82 -0.82 -25.40 -4.29
C PRO A 82 -0.27 -24.20 -3.54
N THR A 83 0.69 -24.44 -2.64
CA THR A 83 1.55 -23.38 -2.13
C THR A 83 2.28 -22.82 -3.33
N TYR A 84 1.71 -21.77 -3.93
CA TYR A 84 2.29 -21.12 -5.08
C TYR A 84 3.53 -20.37 -4.59
N GLU A 85 4.71 -20.85 -4.98
CA GLU A 85 5.96 -20.12 -4.76
C GLU A 85 6.07 -19.03 -5.84
N PHE A 86 6.05 -17.77 -5.43
CA PHE A 86 6.02 -16.60 -6.31
C PHE A 86 7.36 -16.29 -7.05
N MET A 87 8.31 -17.23 -7.09
CA MET A 87 9.65 -17.03 -7.65
C MET A 87 10.17 -18.32 -8.30
N GLN A 88 9.53 -18.75 -9.40
CA GLN A 88 9.77 -20.05 -10.05
C GLN A 88 10.88 -20.03 -11.10
N CYS A 89 11.90 -19.20 -10.90
CA CYS A 89 12.99 -19.12 -11.87
C CYS A 89 13.84 -20.41 -11.83
N PRO A 90 14.06 -21.07 -12.97
CA PRO A 90 14.89 -22.26 -13.02
C PRO A 90 16.36 -21.94 -12.74
N ASN A 91 17.04 -22.83 -12.02
CA ASN A 91 18.46 -22.71 -11.68
C ASN A 91 19.39 -23.16 -12.82
N ASP A 92 18.87 -23.32 -14.04
CA ASP A 92 19.58 -23.85 -15.21
C ASP A 92 20.26 -22.77 -16.07
N GLY A 93 20.18 -21.51 -15.65
CA GLY A 93 20.73 -20.36 -16.37
C GLY A 93 19.83 -19.85 -17.50
N GLY A 94 18.58 -20.34 -17.60
CA GLY A 94 17.55 -19.78 -18.44
C GLY A 94 17.18 -18.33 -18.06
N LYS A 95 16.65 -17.58 -19.02
CA LYS A 95 16.14 -16.22 -18.75
C LYS A 95 14.80 -16.32 -18.03
N CYS A 96 14.72 -15.71 -16.86
CA CYS A 96 13.50 -15.60 -16.07
C CYS A 96 13.19 -14.13 -15.74
N CYS A 97 11.91 -13.76 -15.74
CA CYS A 97 11.48 -12.38 -15.48
C CYS A 97 10.22 -12.41 -14.60
N ASN A 98 10.29 -11.82 -13.41
CA ASN A 98 9.22 -11.93 -12.41
C ASN A 98 8.71 -13.36 -12.19
N GLY A 99 9.64 -14.27 -11.88
CA GLY A 99 9.32 -15.66 -11.52
C GLY A 99 8.92 -16.60 -12.67
N LEU A 100 8.76 -16.15 -13.93
CA LEU A 100 8.43 -17.02 -15.07
C LEU A 100 9.30 -16.71 -16.30
N GLU A 101 9.68 -17.75 -17.04
CA GLU A 101 10.42 -17.57 -18.32
C GLU A 101 9.54 -16.88 -19.38
N SER A 102 8.27 -17.25 -19.47
CA SER A 102 7.33 -16.71 -20.48
C SER A 102 7.12 -15.21 -20.35
N ASN A 103 7.30 -14.64 -19.16
CA ASN A 103 7.19 -13.21 -18.92
C ASN A 103 8.30 -12.42 -19.62
N CYS A 104 9.48 -13.01 -19.83
CA CYS A 104 10.61 -12.31 -20.45
C CYS A 104 10.31 -11.83 -21.87
N ASP A 105 9.40 -12.49 -22.58
CA ASP A 105 8.99 -12.15 -23.94
C ASP A 105 7.76 -11.23 -23.99
N LEU A 106 7.25 -10.76 -22.84
CA LEU A 106 6.20 -9.76 -22.76
C LEU A 106 6.78 -8.34 -22.67
N ARG A 107 6.06 -7.36 -23.22
CA ARG A 107 6.30 -5.96 -22.88
C ARG A 107 5.72 -5.62 -21.51
N LEU A 108 6.29 -4.59 -20.88
CA LEU A 108 5.82 -4.12 -19.58
C LEU A 108 4.32 -3.76 -19.58
N ASN A 109 3.81 -3.22 -20.69
CA ASN A 109 2.38 -2.89 -20.85
C ASN A 109 1.49 -4.06 -21.32
N GLU A 110 2.06 -5.23 -21.56
CA GLU A 110 1.36 -6.47 -21.94
C GLU A 110 1.27 -7.45 -20.76
N THR A 111 1.71 -7.03 -19.58
CA THR A 111 1.77 -7.82 -18.35
C THR A 111 0.84 -7.23 -17.29
N VAL A 112 0.22 -8.10 -16.48
CA VAL A 112 -0.62 -7.71 -15.34
C VAL A 112 0.18 -7.86 -14.06
N PHE A 113 0.19 -6.83 -13.22
CA PHE A 113 0.89 -6.81 -11.95
C PHE A 113 -0.11 -6.70 -10.79
N ALA A 114 0.12 -7.49 -9.74
CA ALA A 114 -0.50 -7.23 -8.45
C ALA A 114 0.16 -5.98 -7.83
N VAL A 115 -0.66 -4.99 -7.46
CA VAL A 115 -0.20 -3.69 -6.92
C VAL A 115 -0.72 -3.49 -5.50
N ALA A 116 0.19 -3.22 -4.57
CA ALA A 116 -0.15 -2.84 -3.20
C ALA A 116 -0.43 -1.33 -3.13
N HIS A 117 -1.71 -0.96 -2.94
CA HIS A 117 -2.10 0.43 -2.76
C HIS A 117 -1.69 0.93 -1.36
N ASN A 118 -0.98 2.06 -1.28
CA ASN A 118 -0.40 2.59 -0.03
C ASN A 118 0.50 1.56 0.67
N ALA A 119 1.44 0.97 -0.08
CA ALA A 119 2.24 -0.17 0.35
C ALA A 119 3.03 0.08 1.64
N MET A 120 3.43 1.32 1.93
CA MET A 120 4.15 1.68 3.17
C MET A 120 3.31 1.59 4.44
N SER A 121 1.99 1.68 4.31
CA SER A 121 1.01 1.84 5.40
C SER A 121 0.69 0.46 5.97
N THR A 122 1.56 -0.01 6.87
CA THR A 122 1.48 -1.39 7.38
C THR A 122 1.60 -1.47 8.89
N GLU A 123 0.87 -2.42 9.49
CA GLU A 123 0.93 -2.70 10.92
C GLU A 123 2.36 -3.07 11.36
N GLU A 124 3.01 -3.99 10.64
CA GLU A 124 4.39 -4.42 10.90
C GLU A 124 5.43 -3.30 10.78
N SER A 125 5.12 -2.22 10.05
CA SER A 125 5.96 -1.02 9.98
C SER A 125 5.61 0.04 11.02
N GLY A 126 4.78 -0.29 12.01
CA GLY A 126 4.46 0.55 13.15
C GLY A 126 3.28 1.50 12.97
N TYR A 127 2.52 1.40 11.87
CA TYR A 127 1.28 2.16 11.71
C TYR A 127 0.24 1.61 12.68
N GLN A 128 -0.28 2.46 13.57
CA GLN A 128 -1.16 2.03 14.65
C GLN A 128 -2.65 2.14 14.30
N ILE A 129 -3.01 3.02 13.36
CA ILE A 129 -4.41 3.32 13.01
C ILE A 129 -4.50 3.52 11.51
N GLY A 130 -5.50 2.87 10.89
CA GLY A 130 -5.80 3.05 9.48
C GLY A 130 -4.71 2.56 8.55
N TYR A 131 -3.90 1.57 8.96
CA TYR A 131 -2.98 0.91 8.04
C TYR A 131 -3.74 0.16 6.94
N ASN A 132 -3.12 0.01 5.77
CA ASN A 132 -3.73 -0.67 4.63
C ASN A 132 -3.41 -2.17 4.63
N HIS A 133 -2.25 -2.56 5.15
CA HIS A 133 -1.76 -3.94 5.09
C HIS A 133 -1.24 -4.39 6.46
N TYR A 134 -1.33 -5.70 6.73
CA TYR A 134 -0.70 -6.29 7.91
C TYR A 134 0.80 -6.47 7.70
N ARG A 135 1.18 -7.03 6.54
CA ARG A 135 2.57 -7.34 6.19
C ARG A 135 3.32 -6.12 5.68
N ASN A 136 4.61 -6.04 6.00
CA ASN A 136 5.52 -5.02 5.48
C ASN A 136 5.83 -5.19 3.97
N LEU A 137 6.65 -4.29 3.41
CA LEU A 137 7.00 -4.29 1.98
C LEU A 137 7.70 -5.58 1.55
N ASP A 138 8.64 -6.10 2.33
CA ASP A 138 9.33 -7.36 2.03
C ASP A 138 8.33 -8.51 1.95
N GLY A 139 7.40 -8.59 2.92
CA GLY A 139 6.33 -9.58 2.90
C GLY A 139 5.44 -9.48 1.66
N ALA A 140 5.09 -8.27 1.22
CA ALA A 140 4.31 -8.07 -0.01
C ALA A 140 5.09 -8.51 -1.27
N LEU A 141 6.37 -8.13 -1.36
CA LEU A 141 7.23 -8.50 -2.50
C LEU A 141 7.45 -10.02 -2.56
N ARG A 142 7.73 -10.67 -1.42
CA ARG A 142 7.84 -12.14 -1.34
C ARG A 142 6.53 -12.86 -1.62
N ALA A 143 5.39 -12.22 -1.35
CA ALA A 143 4.06 -12.72 -1.70
C ALA A 143 3.67 -12.48 -3.17
N GLY A 144 4.55 -11.92 -4.00
CA GLY A 144 4.34 -11.79 -5.44
C GLY A 144 3.84 -10.43 -5.93
N PHE A 145 3.69 -9.44 -5.04
CA PHE A 145 3.40 -8.09 -5.50
C PHE A 145 4.60 -7.54 -6.28
N ARG A 146 4.31 -6.94 -7.43
CA ARG A 146 5.32 -6.33 -8.33
C ARG A 146 4.98 -4.89 -8.69
N GLY A 147 3.91 -4.34 -8.11
CA GLY A 147 3.68 -2.90 -8.05
C GLY A 147 3.51 -2.42 -6.61
N LEU A 148 4.09 -1.26 -6.30
CA LEU A 148 3.95 -0.60 -5.02
C LEU A 148 3.49 0.84 -5.23
N ASN A 149 2.35 1.22 -4.67
CA ASN A 149 1.94 2.63 -4.58
C ASN A 149 2.50 3.27 -3.31
N LEU A 150 3.24 4.37 -3.48
CA LEU A 150 3.92 5.10 -2.43
C LEU A 150 3.47 6.58 -2.37
N ASP A 151 2.61 6.91 -1.41
CA ASP A 151 2.26 8.25 -0.98
C ASP A 151 3.46 9.03 -0.44
N VAL A 152 3.84 10.09 -1.15
CA VAL A 152 4.93 11.00 -0.81
C VAL A 152 4.37 12.23 -0.13
N CYS A 153 4.88 12.54 1.05
CA CYS A 153 4.42 13.64 1.89
C CYS A 153 5.61 14.49 2.38
N LYS A 154 5.32 15.70 2.86
CA LYS A 154 6.27 16.55 3.59
C LYS A 154 5.79 16.75 5.03
N CYS A 155 6.28 15.90 5.92
CA CYS A 155 5.91 15.85 7.32
C CYS A 155 6.90 16.64 8.16
N LYS A 156 6.43 17.69 8.86
CA LYS A 156 7.28 18.60 9.65
C LYS A 156 8.47 19.15 8.83
N GLY A 157 8.23 19.44 7.55
CA GLY A 157 9.24 19.94 6.62
C GLY A 157 10.20 18.89 6.05
N LYS A 158 10.05 17.61 6.38
CA LYS A 158 10.88 16.51 5.86
C LYS A 158 10.09 15.62 4.91
N LEU A 159 10.73 15.13 3.86
CA LEU A 159 10.13 14.14 2.97
C LEU A 159 9.86 12.86 3.77
N SER A 160 8.68 12.27 3.58
CA SER A 160 8.27 11.04 4.25
C SER A 160 7.29 10.26 3.38
N PHE A 161 7.27 8.93 3.48
CA PHE A 161 6.17 8.14 2.92
C PHE A 161 5.06 8.03 3.97
N CYS A 162 3.90 8.62 3.73
CA CYS A 162 2.84 8.75 4.75
C CYS A 162 1.52 8.11 4.30
N HIS A 163 0.62 7.79 5.24
CA HIS A 163 -0.72 7.33 4.87
C HIS A 163 -1.66 8.53 4.63
N THR A 164 -1.56 9.17 3.46
CA THR A 164 -2.30 10.38 3.03
C THR A 164 -1.98 11.65 3.84
N LEU A 165 -2.00 11.56 5.17
CA LEU A 165 -1.66 12.61 6.13
C LEU A 165 -0.57 12.11 7.09
N CYS A 166 0.35 13.01 7.46
CA CYS A 166 1.45 12.71 8.38
C CYS A 166 1.01 12.22 9.78
N GLY A 167 -0.23 12.48 10.18
CA GLY A 167 -0.74 12.11 11.50
C GLY A 167 -1.09 10.61 11.65
N TYR A 168 -1.19 9.87 10.54
CA TYR A 168 -1.58 8.45 10.55
C TYR A 168 -0.39 7.48 10.52
N GLY A 169 0.83 8.01 10.52
CA GLY A 169 2.06 7.23 10.41
C GLY A 169 2.84 7.61 9.16
N ASP A 170 4.15 7.54 9.28
CA ASP A 170 5.08 7.86 8.21
C ASP A 170 6.36 7.04 8.32
N ARG A 171 6.99 6.74 7.17
CA ARG A 171 8.26 6.01 7.09
C ARG A 171 9.32 6.89 6.45
N ASP A 172 10.55 6.73 6.93
CA ASP A 172 11.73 7.32 6.29
C ASP A 172 11.84 6.83 4.84
N PRO A 173 11.79 7.73 3.84
CA PRO A 173 11.86 7.33 2.45
C PRO A 173 13.18 6.64 2.09
N ALA A 174 14.30 7.02 2.71
CA ALA A 174 15.58 6.38 2.42
C ALA A 174 15.57 4.89 2.84
N GLN A 175 14.97 4.60 4.00
CA GLN A 175 14.84 3.23 4.49
C GLN A 175 13.92 2.38 3.61
N VAL A 176 12.79 2.94 3.16
CA VAL A 176 11.86 2.24 2.25
C VAL A 176 12.51 1.97 0.90
N ILE A 177 13.25 2.92 0.34
CA ILE A 177 13.97 2.72 -0.92
C ILE A 177 15.09 1.68 -0.75
N LEU A 178 15.80 1.69 0.38
CA LEU A 178 16.80 0.67 0.70
C LEU A 178 16.20 -0.75 0.80
N GLU A 179 15.00 -0.90 1.37
CA GLU A 179 14.29 -2.19 1.41
C GLU A 179 13.96 -2.71 0.00
N ILE A 180 13.54 -1.82 -0.90
CA ILE A 180 13.26 -2.19 -2.30
C ILE A 180 14.56 -2.54 -3.03
N GLU A 181 15.62 -1.76 -2.83
CA GLU A 181 16.94 -2.00 -3.41
C GLU A 181 17.49 -3.37 -3.00
N ALA A 182 17.43 -3.70 -1.71
CA ALA A 182 17.89 -4.98 -1.17
C ALA A 182 17.10 -6.17 -1.73
N PHE A 183 15.78 -6.03 -1.90
CA PHE A 183 14.96 -7.05 -2.56
C PHE A 183 15.39 -7.29 -4.00
N LEU A 184 15.64 -6.21 -4.76
CA LEU A 184 16.10 -6.32 -6.16
C LEU A 184 17.52 -6.91 -6.26
N ASP A 185 18.36 -6.72 -5.24
CA ASP A 185 19.69 -7.32 -5.16
C ASP A 185 19.64 -8.82 -4.86
N GLU A 186 18.78 -9.23 -3.91
CA GLU A 186 18.52 -10.63 -3.59
C GLU A 186 17.85 -11.38 -4.75
N HIS A 187 17.06 -10.67 -5.57
CA HIS A 187 16.27 -11.24 -6.64
C HIS A 187 16.50 -10.53 -7.99
N PRO A 188 17.64 -10.79 -8.66
CA PRO A 188 18.07 -10.04 -9.85
C PRO A 188 17.20 -10.28 -11.09
N THR A 189 16.31 -11.28 -11.07
CA THR A 189 15.33 -11.57 -12.14
C THR A 189 14.03 -10.80 -11.96
N GLU A 190 13.94 -9.96 -10.93
CA GLU A 190 12.74 -9.23 -10.55
C GLU A 190 12.89 -7.75 -10.89
N PHE A 191 11.79 -7.14 -11.32
CA PHE A 191 11.63 -5.70 -11.28
C PHE A 191 10.35 -5.34 -10.53
N VAL A 192 10.28 -4.12 -10.04
CA VAL A 192 9.13 -3.58 -9.30
C VAL A 192 8.69 -2.28 -9.95
N VAL A 193 7.39 -2.15 -10.21
CA VAL A 193 6.77 -0.91 -10.69
C VAL A 193 6.46 -0.02 -9.48
N LEU A 194 7.14 1.10 -9.38
CA LEU A 194 6.90 2.08 -8.32
C LEU A 194 5.96 3.18 -8.82
N VAL A 195 4.85 3.37 -8.12
CA VAL A 195 3.89 4.46 -8.37
C VAL A 195 4.01 5.44 -7.22
N PHE A 196 4.32 6.70 -7.51
CA PHE A 196 4.45 7.74 -6.49
C PHE A 196 3.27 8.70 -6.53
N GLN A 197 2.55 8.80 -5.42
CA GLN A 197 1.43 9.74 -5.26
C GLN A 197 1.87 10.92 -4.38
N PHE A 198 1.92 12.13 -4.94
CA PHE A 198 2.32 13.32 -4.18
C PHE A 198 1.11 13.86 -3.41
N SER A 199 1.13 13.67 -2.09
CA SER A 199 0.00 13.95 -1.19
C SER A 199 0.22 15.26 -0.40
N THR A 200 0.48 15.19 0.90
CA THR A 200 0.42 16.35 1.81
C THR A 200 1.73 17.12 1.93
N GLY A 201 1.66 18.46 2.05
CA GLY A 201 2.80 19.31 2.41
C GLY A 201 3.68 19.76 1.24
N SER A 202 3.19 19.60 0.00
CA SER A 202 3.90 20.01 -1.22
C SER A 202 5.32 19.43 -1.34
N PRO A 203 5.48 18.09 -1.31
CA PRO A 203 6.72 17.45 -1.71
C PRO A 203 6.97 17.66 -3.21
N THR A 204 8.24 17.59 -3.62
CA THR A 204 8.64 17.77 -5.03
C THR A 204 9.38 16.53 -5.55
N LEU A 205 9.31 16.30 -6.86
CA LEU A 205 10.03 15.20 -7.49
C LEU A 205 11.55 15.31 -7.26
N ALA A 206 12.10 16.53 -7.24
CA ALA A 206 13.52 16.76 -6.97
C ALA A 206 13.92 16.31 -5.56
N GLU A 207 13.08 16.53 -4.55
CA GLU A 207 13.32 16.03 -3.19
C GLU A 207 13.29 14.50 -3.14
N LEU A 208 12.30 13.87 -3.79
CA LEU A 208 12.21 12.42 -3.87
C LEU A 208 13.40 11.80 -4.60
N PHE A 209 13.79 12.38 -5.74
CA PHE A 209 14.95 11.93 -6.51
C PHE A 209 16.26 12.08 -5.73
N LYS A 210 16.38 13.13 -4.91
CA LYS A 210 17.53 13.29 -4.01
C LYS A 210 17.61 12.16 -2.98
N VAL A 211 16.48 11.67 -2.47
CA VAL A 211 16.46 10.51 -1.57
C VAL A 211 16.81 9.22 -2.32
N MET A 212 16.23 9.00 -3.50
CA MET A 212 16.56 7.83 -4.33
C MET A 212 18.06 7.77 -4.62
N LYS A 213 18.68 8.91 -4.95
CA LYS A 213 20.14 9.03 -5.18
C LYS A 213 20.99 8.82 -3.93
N SER A 214 20.42 8.92 -2.73
CA SER A 214 21.14 8.68 -1.48
C SER A 214 21.25 7.20 -1.09
N VAL A 215 20.55 6.32 -1.81
CA VAL A 215 20.63 4.87 -1.66
C VAL A 215 21.52 4.33 -2.78
N ASP A 216 22.67 3.77 -2.40
CA ASP A 216 23.67 3.25 -3.34
C ASP A 216 23.06 2.16 -4.24
N GLY A 217 23.34 2.20 -5.54
CA GLY A 217 22.90 1.19 -6.50
C GLY A 217 21.44 1.31 -6.94
N PHE A 218 20.61 2.11 -6.27
CA PHE A 218 19.19 2.21 -6.59
C PHE A 218 18.94 2.93 -7.92
N VAL A 219 19.60 4.08 -8.14
CA VAL A 219 19.40 4.87 -9.37
C VAL A 219 19.88 4.12 -10.61
N GLU A 220 20.97 3.37 -10.47
CA GLU A 220 21.56 2.52 -11.50
C GLU A 220 20.66 1.32 -11.85
N LYS A 221 19.66 0.99 -11.04
CA LYS A 221 18.63 -0.03 -11.29
C LYS A 221 17.34 0.59 -11.87
N MET A 222 17.19 1.92 -11.87
CA MET A 222 15.97 2.58 -12.33
C MET A 222 15.89 2.64 -13.86
N TYR A 223 14.72 2.29 -14.39
CA TYR A 223 14.32 2.60 -15.75
C TYR A 223 13.29 3.73 -15.75
N VAL A 224 13.54 4.77 -16.54
CA VAL A 224 12.57 5.86 -16.75
C VAL A 224 12.08 5.78 -18.19
N PHE A 225 10.80 5.47 -18.34
CA PHE A 225 10.16 5.40 -19.65
C PHE A 225 10.13 6.78 -20.30
N ASP A 226 10.66 6.86 -21.52
CA ASP A 226 10.49 8.03 -22.38
C ASP A 226 9.08 8.02 -22.98
N SER A 227 8.25 8.99 -22.60
CA SER A 227 6.87 9.08 -23.09
C SER A 227 6.76 9.30 -24.60
N ASP A 228 7.81 9.79 -25.25
CA ASP A 228 7.87 9.94 -26.71
C ASP A 228 8.15 8.59 -27.40
N ASN A 229 8.57 7.57 -26.64
CA ASN A 229 8.74 6.22 -27.15
C ASN A 229 7.39 5.52 -27.27
N SER A 230 7.03 5.09 -28.48
CA SER A 230 5.79 4.34 -28.73
C SER A 230 5.87 2.88 -28.29
N LYS A 231 7.06 2.35 -27.96
CA LYS A 231 7.27 0.94 -27.64
C LYS A 231 7.76 0.79 -26.21
N TRP A 232 6.89 0.25 -25.36
CA TRP A 232 7.25 -0.20 -24.01
C TRP A 232 8.34 -1.27 -24.06
N PRO A 233 9.28 -1.28 -23.10
CA PRO A 233 10.39 -2.22 -23.08
C PRO A 233 9.90 -3.65 -22.86
N MET A 234 10.67 -4.62 -23.38
CA MET A 234 10.46 -6.03 -23.04
C MET A 234 10.97 -6.28 -21.62
N MET A 235 10.33 -7.17 -20.86
CA MET A 235 10.78 -7.49 -19.50
C MET A 235 12.23 -8.00 -19.47
N ARG A 236 12.64 -8.80 -20.46
CA ARG A 236 14.04 -9.27 -20.59
C ARG A 236 15.05 -8.15 -20.81
N ASP A 237 14.65 -7.05 -21.45
CA ASP A 237 15.56 -5.94 -21.77
C ASP A 237 15.79 -5.06 -20.54
N LEU A 238 14.81 -4.96 -19.63
CA LEU A 238 14.96 -4.30 -18.33
C LEU A 238 15.90 -5.04 -17.38
N ILE A 239 15.85 -6.38 -17.39
CA ILE A 239 16.65 -7.23 -16.49
C ILE A 239 18.04 -7.50 -17.07
N TYR A 240 18.11 -8.00 -18.31
CA TYR A 240 19.34 -8.49 -18.93
C TYR A 240 19.94 -7.55 -19.98
N GLY A 241 19.19 -6.53 -20.40
CA GLY A 241 19.64 -5.58 -21.41
C GLY A 241 20.44 -4.42 -20.81
N GLU A 242 21.03 -3.63 -21.70
CA GLU A 242 21.67 -2.35 -21.39
C GLU A 242 20.70 -1.17 -21.61
N GLU A 243 19.38 -1.40 -21.49
CA GLU A 243 18.43 -0.27 -21.56
C GLU A 243 18.85 0.79 -20.55
N LYS A 244 18.79 2.07 -20.97
CA LYS A 244 19.38 3.19 -20.22
C LYS A 244 18.86 3.24 -18.79
N LYS A 245 19.64 2.67 -17.89
CA LYS A 245 19.50 2.87 -16.45
C LYS A 245 20.06 4.25 -16.12
N VAL A 246 19.39 4.97 -15.23
CA VAL A 246 19.62 6.40 -14.95
C VAL A 246 21.01 6.66 -14.37
#